data_AF-A0A7Y5SQ22-F1
#
_entry.id   AF-A0A7Y5SQ22-F1
#
_cell.length_a   1.000
_cell.length_b   1.000
_cell.length_c   1.000
_cell.angle_alpha   90.00
_cell.angle_beta   90.00
_cell.angle_gamma   90.00
#
_symmetry.space_group_name_H-M   'P 1'
#
loop_
_entity.id
_entity.type
_entity.pdbx_description
1 polymer ?
#
loop_
_entity_poly.entity_id
_entity_poly.type
_entity_poly.pdbx_seq_one_letter_code
_entity_poly.pdbx_strand_id
1 'polypeptide(L)'
;MSEHESREGPLERIGEKLSAIAEAISPTPQWYRDWLALGPAASDEQLLAVFQAIRNSGDLPDDAGFFLVSWQIDELAACDAETALADYERRLNIIETAYGFDECGIWPAGAAPAGYQELREECDRQWDRLFVERMEQSGEHEMARLFQTDDEQFEAVREAGRQFFFGSQTPEDIAALVWIRRLVAAVADCIDADSAMGPLGYRYFDDHGCWMIDLYPTPVELIGGAADGEIVAPGFALDLDQLQSAFDEIDAFSWSSLGFPHDEGPRVIVEGVYDGRDVFLQILAYAPEDEEPGMKLNTIRRNS
;
A
#
# COMPACT_ATOMS: atom_id res chain seq x y z
N MET A 1 5.43 6.68 -1.86
CA MET A 1 5.63 5.25 -1.57
C MET A 1 4.35 4.81 -0.89
N SER A 2 3.37 4.55 -1.76
CA SER A 2 2.78 3.23 -1.95
C SER A 2 2.00 2.80 -0.73
N GLU A 3 0.68 2.99 -0.80
CA GLU A 3 -0.28 2.16 -0.10
C GLU A 3 0.05 0.71 -0.49
N HIS A 4 0.94 0.08 0.26
CA HIS A 4 1.19 -1.35 0.13
C HIS A 4 -0.03 -2.05 0.71
N GLU A 5 -1.07 -2.19 -0.11
CA GLU A 5 -1.95 -3.35 0.02
C GLU A 5 -1.03 -4.56 0.12
N SER A 6 -1.10 -5.28 1.24
CA SER A 6 -0.33 -6.51 1.46
C SER A 6 -0.41 -7.36 0.19
N ARG A 7 0.76 -7.79 -0.30
CA ARG A 7 0.96 -8.37 -1.64
C ARG A 7 0.04 -9.57 -1.93
N GLU A 8 -0.51 -10.17 -0.88
CA GLU A 8 -1.53 -11.23 -0.91
C GLU A 8 -2.87 -10.77 -1.50
N GLY A 9 -3.32 -9.54 -1.27
CA GLY A 9 -4.62 -9.05 -1.71
C GLY A 9 -4.77 -8.91 -3.24
N PRO A 10 -3.85 -8.21 -3.93
CA PRO A 10 -3.91 -8.09 -5.40
C PRO A 10 -3.75 -9.44 -6.12
N LEU A 11 -2.84 -10.31 -5.65
CA LEU A 11 -2.58 -11.61 -6.25
C LEU A 11 -3.74 -12.59 -6.08
N GLU A 12 -4.44 -12.54 -4.95
CA GLU A 12 -5.65 -13.35 -4.71
C GLU A 12 -6.74 -13.02 -5.74
N ARG A 13 -7.06 -11.74 -5.91
CA ARG A 13 -8.06 -11.29 -6.91
C ARG A 13 -7.66 -11.65 -8.35
N ILE A 14 -6.38 -11.49 -8.69
CA ILE A 14 -5.85 -11.95 -9.98
C ILE A 14 -6.05 -13.46 -10.11
N GLY A 15 -5.71 -14.23 -9.09
CA GLY A 15 -5.85 -15.69 -9.05
C GLY A 15 -7.28 -16.18 -9.21
N GLU A 16 -8.24 -15.55 -8.53
CA GLU A 16 -9.68 -15.83 -8.68
C GLU A 16 -10.15 -15.61 -10.12
N LYS A 17 -9.77 -14.47 -10.71
CA LYS A 17 -10.14 -14.13 -12.09
C LYS A 17 -9.52 -15.10 -13.10
N LEU A 18 -8.24 -15.43 -12.94
CA LEU A 18 -7.53 -16.39 -13.79
C LEU A 18 -8.15 -17.79 -13.68
N SER A 19 -8.55 -18.21 -12.47
CA SER A 19 -9.23 -19.49 -12.25
C SER A 19 -10.56 -19.57 -12.99
N ALA A 20 -11.39 -18.53 -12.89
CA ALA A 20 -12.66 -18.46 -13.61
C ALA A 20 -12.49 -18.51 -15.15
N ILE A 21 -11.45 -17.85 -15.68
CA ILE A 21 -11.12 -17.90 -17.11
C ILE A 21 -10.67 -19.30 -17.52
N ALA A 22 -9.76 -19.92 -16.76
CA ALA A 22 -9.24 -21.25 -17.06
C ALA A 22 -10.35 -22.33 -17.01
N GLU A 23 -11.32 -22.20 -16.12
CA GLU A 23 -12.50 -23.09 -16.06
C GLU A 23 -13.39 -22.97 -17.30
N ALA A 24 -13.47 -21.77 -17.90
CA ALA A 24 -14.24 -21.53 -19.11
C ALA A 24 -13.56 -22.06 -20.38
N ILE A 25 -12.25 -22.35 -20.34
CA ILE A 25 -11.45 -22.77 -21.50
C ILE A 25 -11.19 -24.29 -21.45
N SER A 26 -11.52 -24.99 -22.54
CA SER A 26 -11.27 -26.43 -22.69
C SER A 26 -10.46 -26.74 -23.96
N PRO A 27 -9.31 -27.43 -23.86
CA PRO A 27 -8.71 -27.98 -22.63
C PRO A 27 -8.10 -26.90 -21.73
N THR A 28 -7.91 -27.23 -20.45
CA THR A 28 -7.27 -26.33 -19.48
C THR A 28 -5.93 -25.80 -20.01
N PRO A 29 -5.73 -24.47 -20.03
CA PRO A 29 -4.51 -23.87 -20.57
C PRO A 29 -3.24 -24.27 -19.81
N GLN A 30 -2.10 -24.27 -20.50
CA GLN A 30 -0.81 -24.58 -19.87
C GLN A 30 -0.41 -23.52 -18.84
N TRP A 31 -0.62 -22.23 -19.15
CA TRP A 31 -0.30 -21.13 -18.24
C TRP A 31 -1.05 -21.27 -16.91
N TYR A 32 -2.24 -21.86 -16.89
CA TYR A 32 -2.99 -22.05 -15.65
C TYR A 32 -2.38 -23.15 -14.77
N ARG A 33 -1.81 -24.19 -15.38
CA ARG A 33 -1.05 -25.19 -14.64
C ARG A 33 0.24 -24.60 -14.07
N ASP A 34 0.89 -23.73 -14.84
CA ASP A 34 2.11 -23.05 -14.41
C ASP A 34 1.80 -22.07 -13.27
N TRP A 35 0.67 -21.35 -13.34
CA TRP A 35 0.11 -20.54 -12.25
C TRP A 35 -0.14 -21.35 -10.98
N LEU A 36 -0.86 -22.47 -11.07
CA LEU A 36 -1.11 -23.33 -9.90
C LEU A 36 0.15 -24.01 -9.34
N ALA A 37 1.22 -24.09 -10.13
CA ALA A 37 2.51 -24.61 -9.68
C ALA A 37 3.36 -23.55 -8.95
N LEU A 38 2.98 -22.27 -9.00
CA LEU A 38 3.57 -21.24 -8.16
C LEU A 38 3.19 -21.53 -6.71
N GLY A 39 4.20 -21.87 -5.91
CA GLY A 39 4.04 -21.99 -4.47
C GLY A 39 4.25 -20.63 -3.77
N PRO A 40 4.06 -20.57 -2.44
CA PRO A 40 4.31 -19.36 -1.65
C PRO A 40 5.77 -18.89 -1.67
N ALA A 41 6.70 -19.72 -2.17
CA ALA A 41 8.11 -19.39 -2.32
C ALA A 41 8.50 -19.09 -3.78
N ALA A 42 7.54 -18.84 -4.66
CA ALA A 42 7.82 -18.44 -6.04
C ALA A 42 8.52 -17.07 -6.05
N SER A 43 9.57 -16.94 -6.86
CA SER A 43 10.22 -15.65 -7.06
C SER A 43 9.41 -14.76 -8.00
N ASP A 44 9.66 -13.46 -7.92
CA ASP A 44 9.05 -12.44 -8.77
C ASP A 44 9.32 -12.68 -10.26
N GLU A 45 10.49 -13.23 -10.61
CA GLU A 45 10.81 -13.63 -11.98
C GLU A 45 10.01 -14.84 -12.45
N GLN A 46 9.70 -15.79 -11.55
CA GLN A 46 8.83 -16.92 -11.89
C GLN A 46 7.40 -16.45 -12.12
N LEU A 47 6.93 -15.53 -11.28
CA LEU A 47 5.61 -14.91 -11.42
C LEU A 47 5.52 -14.09 -12.72
N LEU A 48 6.55 -13.30 -13.03
CA LEU A 48 6.65 -12.56 -14.30
C LEU A 48 6.59 -13.50 -15.50
N ALA A 49 7.33 -14.60 -15.49
CA ALA A 49 7.33 -15.58 -16.57
C ALA A 49 5.93 -16.18 -16.80
N VAL A 50 5.18 -16.44 -15.72
CA VAL A 50 3.78 -16.90 -15.81
C VAL A 50 2.89 -15.81 -16.39
N PHE A 51 3.00 -14.56 -15.95
CA PHE A 51 2.21 -13.46 -16.52
C PHE A 51 2.52 -13.21 -17.99
N GLN A 52 3.78 -13.31 -18.41
CA GLN A 52 4.17 -13.27 -19.81
C GLN A 52 3.53 -14.43 -20.60
N ALA A 53 3.51 -15.64 -20.04
CA ALA A 53 2.85 -16.79 -20.66
C ALA A 53 1.32 -16.60 -20.78
N ILE A 54 0.69 -16.01 -19.76
CA ILE A 54 -0.74 -15.66 -19.77
C ILE A 54 -1.03 -14.64 -20.88
N ARG A 55 -0.30 -13.51 -20.92
CA ARG A 55 -0.46 -12.51 -21.99
C ARG A 55 -0.27 -13.12 -23.37
N ASN A 56 0.78 -13.91 -23.56
CA ASN A 56 1.14 -14.49 -24.85
C ASN A 56 0.18 -15.62 -25.30
N SER A 57 -0.69 -16.11 -24.41
CA SER A 57 -1.69 -17.13 -24.75
C SER A 57 -2.80 -16.58 -25.65
N GLY A 58 -3.11 -15.29 -25.55
CA GLY A 58 -4.28 -14.67 -26.18
C GLY A 58 -5.63 -15.07 -25.55
N ASP A 59 -5.62 -15.75 -24.40
CA ASP A 59 -6.83 -16.14 -23.67
C ASP A 59 -7.47 -14.96 -22.89
N LEU A 60 -6.72 -13.87 -22.72
CA LEU A 60 -7.16 -12.64 -22.07
C LEU A 60 -7.15 -11.47 -23.07
N PRO A 61 -7.94 -10.41 -22.82
CA PRO A 61 -7.76 -9.12 -23.49
C PRO A 61 -6.31 -8.62 -23.42
N ASP A 62 -5.85 -7.96 -24.49
CA ASP A 62 -4.45 -7.50 -24.61
C ASP A 62 -4.04 -6.55 -23.47
N ASP A 63 -4.96 -5.67 -23.05
CA ASP A 63 -4.77 -4.72 -21.94
C ASP A 63 -4.64 -5.44 -20.59
N ALA A 64 -5.43 -6.49 -20.33
CA ALA A 64 -5.32 -7.31 -19.13
C ALA A 64 -3.95 -8.01 -19.05
N GLY A 65 -3.50 -8.61 -20.16
CA GLY A 65 -2.17 -9.22 -20.24
C GLY A 65 -1.04 -8.19 -20.10
N PHE A 66 -1.21 -6.99 -20.68
CA PHE A 66 -0.28 -5.87 -20.52
C PHE A 66 -0.17 -5.45 -19.05
N PHE A 67 -1.30 -5.28 -18.36
CA PHE A 67 -1.34 -4.91 -16.96
C PHE A 67 -0.57 -5.89 -16.08
N LEU A 68 -0.83 -7.21 -16.18
CA LEU A 68 -0.15 -8.22 -15.36
C LEU A 68 1.37 -8.13 -15.47
N VAL A 69 1.88 -8.01 -16.70
CA VAL A 69 3.33 -7.92 -16.96
C VAL A 69 3.89 -6.59 -16.44
N SER A 70 3.23 -5.47 -16.73
CA SER A 70 3.68 -4.15 -16.27
C SER A 70 3.68 -4.03 -14.75
N TRP A 71 2.67 -4.58 -14.07
CA TRP A 71 2.54 -4.58 -12.62
C TRP A 71 3.66 -5.40 -11.97
N GLN A 72 3.95 -6.60 -12.47
CA GLN A 72 5.04 -7.39 -11.91
C GLN A 72 6.43 -6.79 -12.17
N ILE A 73 6.59 -6.07 -13.28
CA ILE A 73 7.83 -5.32 -13.55
C ILE A 73 7.96 -4.12 -12.62
N ASP A 74 6.85 -3.48 -12.26
CA ASP A 74 6.79 -2.37 -11.28
C ASP A 74 7.27 -2.87 -9.90
N GLU A 75 6.76 -4.01 -9.44
CA GLU A 75 7.23 -4.65 -8.20
C GLU A 75 8.73 -4.98 -8.23
N LEU A 76 9.21 -5.52 -9.34
CA LEU A 76 10.63 -5.83 -9.53
C LEU A 76 11.50 -4.56 -9.55
N ALA A 77 11.03 -3.48 -10.17
CA ALA A 77 11.71 -2.21 -10.21
C ALA A 77 11.71 -1.52 -8.83
N ALA A 78 10.64 -1.66 -8.05
CA ALA A 78 10.54 -1.17 -6.68
C ALA A 78 11.65 -1.75 -5.80
N CYS A 79 11.87 -3.07 -5.87
CA CYS A 79 12.97 -3.73 -5.18
C CYS A 79 14.36 -3.15 -5.54
N ASP A 80 14.61 -2.85 -6.81
CA ASP A 80 15.87 -2.25 -7.25
C ASP A 80 16.01 -0.79 -6.77
N ALA A 81 14.88 -0.08 -6.71
CA ALA A 81 14.80 1.32 -6.34
C ALA A 81 15.09 1.56 -4.86
N GLU A 82 14.71 0.65 -3.96
CA GLU A 82 14.97 0.79 -2.52
C GLU A 82 16.44 1.12 -2.23
N THR A 83 17.37 0.47 -2.94
CA THR A 83 18.80 0.74 -2.78
C THR A 83 19.24 1.93 -3.65
N ALA A 84 18.76 2.01 -4.90
CA ALA A 84 19.23 3.01 -5.86
C ALA A 84 18.75 4.44 -5.52
N LEU A 85 17.58 4.59 -4.92
CA LEU A 85 16.92 5.86 -4.62
C LEU A 85 17.04 6.29 -3.16
N ALA A 86 17.62 5.46 -2.29
CA ALA A 86 17.77 5.74 -0.85
C ALA A 86 18.42 7.10 -0.52
N ASP A 87 19.34 7.60 -1.35
CA ASP A 87 19.93 8.94 -1.14
C ASP A 87 18.95 10.07 -1.45
N TYR A 88 18.14 9.92 -2.51
CA TYR A 88 17.13 10.90 -2.90
C TYR A 88 16.04 10.98 -1.83
N GLU A 89 15.50 9.83 -1.42
CA GLU A 89 14.48 9.73 -0.36
C GLU A 89 14.98 10.35 0.94
N ARG A 90 16.20 10.02 1.37
CA ARG A 90 16.80 10.63 2.57
C ARG A 90 16.89 12.16 2.46
N ARG A 91 17.28 12.68 1.30
CA ARG A 91 17.41 14.13 1.08
C ARG A 91 16.05 14.82 1.01
N LEU A 92 15.04 14.20 0.40
CA LEU A 92 13.66 14.68 0.39
C LEU A 92 13.10 14.75 1.81
N ASN A 93 13.25 13.67 2.58
CA ASN A 93 12.79 13.59 3.97
C ASN A 93 13.47 14.65 4.86
N ILE A 94 14.78 14.90 4.69
CA ILE A 94 15.47 16.01 5.40
C ILE A 94 14.79 17.36 5.14
N ILE A 95 14.36 17.61 3.90
CA ILE A 95 13.65 18.85 3.56
C ILE A 95 12.25 18.85 4.15
N GLU A 96 11.48 17.77 4.02
CA GLU A 96 10.10 17.66 4.55
C GLU A 96 10.07 17.83 6.07
N THR A 97 10.91 17.09 6.79
CA THR A 97 11.05 17.19 8.25
C THR A 97 11.43 18.61 8.69
N ALA A 98 12.32 19.29 7.96
CA ALA A 98 12.75 20.65 8.31
C ALA A 98 11.62 21.69 8.24
N TYR A 99 10.54 21.38 7.50
CA TYR A 99 9.38 22.25 7.34
C TYR A 99 8.11 21.70 8.02
N GLY A 100 8.27 20.66 8.85
CA GLY A 100 7.16 20.08 9.62
C GLY A 100 6.17 19.29 8.78
N PHE A 101 6.58 18.81 7.60
CA PHE A 101 5.84 17.80 6.86
C PHE A 101 6.30 16.42 7.32
N ASP A 102 5.35 15.53 7.56
CA ASP A 102 5.59 14.10 7.64
C ASP A 102 5.78 13.52 6.23
N GLU A 103 6.34 12.31 6.18
CA GLU A 103 6.46 11.54 4.95
C GLU A 103 5.06 11.41 4.33
N CYS A 104 4.81 12.09 3.19
CA CYS A 104 3.55 12.21 2.44
C CYS A 104 2.85 13.58 2.44
N GLY A 105 3.43 14.61 3.06
CA GLY A 105 2.93 15.98 2.93
C GLY A 105 2.92 16.53 1.50
N ILE A 106 1.75 16.82 0.92
CA ILE A 106 1.66 17.54 -0.36
C ILE A 106 1.95 19.02 -0.12
N TRP A 107 3.07 19.51 -0.66
CA TRP A 107 3.37 20.94 -0.63
C TRP A 107 2.28 21.74 -1.34
N PRO A 108 1.74 22.81 -0.72
CA PRO A 108 0.90 23.76 -1.43
C PRO A 108 1.62 24.31 -2.67
N ALA A 109 0.87 24.63 -3.72
CA ALA A 109 1.45 25.12 -4.98
C ALA A 109 2.39 26.33 -4.74
N GLY A 110 3.66 26.17 -5.11
CA GLY A 110 4.70 27.20 -4.94
C GLY A 110 5.23 27.36 -3.51
N ALA A 111 4.79 26.55 -2.55
CA ALA A 111 5.28 26.57 -1.17
C ALA A 111 6.49 25.64 -0.94
N ALA A 112 6.80 24.77 -1.91
CA ALA A 112 7.96 23.89 -1.85
C ALA A 112 9.27 24.70 -1.76
N PRO A 113 10.23 24.31 -0.89
CA PRO A 113 11.50 25.00 -0.74
C PRO A 113 12.32 24.96 -2.04
N ALA A 114 13.21 25.93 -2.20
CA ALA A 114 14.15 25.95 -3.32
C ALA A 114 14.96 24.65 -3.36
N GLY A 115 14.94 23.97 -4.51
CA GLY A 115 15.62 22.69 -4.73
C GLY A 115 14.82 21.44 -4.34
N TYR A 116 13.67 21.55 -3.67
CA TYR A 116 12.80 20.40 -3.41
C TYR A 116 12.20 19.85 -4.70
N GLN A 117 11.60 20.73 -5.52
CA GLN A 117 11.02 20.34 -6.81
C GLN A 117 12.07 19.74 -7.74
N GLU A 118 13.26 20.36 -7.84
CA GLU A 118 14.36 19.84 -8.65
C GLU A 118 14.84 18.46 -8.17
N LEU A 119 14.91 18.26 -6.85
CA LEU A 119 15.29 16.96 -6.28
C LEU A 119 14.22 15.89 -6.53
N ARG A 120 12.95 16.26 -6.43
CA ARG A 120 11.83 15.36 -6.69
C ARG A 120 11.80 14.94 -8.15
N GLU A 121 11.90 15.90 -9.07
CA GLU A 121 11.99 15.62 -10.51
C GLU A 121 13.19 14.74 -10.87
N GLU A 122 14.34 14.92 -10.20
CA GLU A 122 15.48 14.02 -10.41
C GLU A 122 15.21 12.62 -9.86
N CYS A 123 14.58 12.51 -8.69
CA CYS A 123 14.18 11.21 -8.13
C CYS A 123 13.22 10.47 -9.08
N ASP A 124 12.20 11.17 -9.59
CA ASP A 124 11.22 10.63 -10.53
C ASP A 124 11.93 10.19 -11.84
N ARG A 125 12.87 10.99 -12.37
CA ARG A 125 13.69 10.58 -13.53
C ARG A 125 14.52 9.31 -13.29
N GLN A 126 15.07 9.14 -12.08
CA GLN A 126 15.83 7.93 -11.75
C GLN A 126 14.92 6.72 -11.62
N TRP A 127 13.71 6.89 -11.07
CA TRP A 127 12.69 5.86 -11.04
C TRP A 127 12.29 5.42 -12.45
N ASP A 128 11.92 6.36 -13.33
CA ASP A 128 11.55 6.07 -14.73
C ASP A 128 12.63 5.27 -15.45
N ARG A 129 13.90 5.64 -15.19
CA ARG A 129 15.04 4.93 -15.74
C ARG A 129 15.12 3.49 -15.25
N LEU A 130 14.98 3.24 -13.95
CA LEU A 130 15.01 1.89 -13.39
C LEU A 130 13.86 1.04 -13.93
N PHE A 131 12.66 1.61 -14.02
CA PHE A 131 11.49 0.93 -14.55
C PHE A 131 11.68 0.52 -16.02
N VAL A 132 12.19 1.42 -16.85
CA VAL A 132 12.59 1.12 -18.25
C VAL A 132 13.69 0.05 -18.30
N GLU A 133 14.75 0.18 -17.51
CA GLU A 133 15.82 -0.81 -17.48
C GLU A 133 15.29 -2.19 -17.12
N ARG A 134 14.34 -2.29 -16.19
CA ARG A 134 13.71 -3.54 -15.79
C ARG A 134 12.79 -4.11 -16.89
N MET A 135 12.03 -3.27 -17.60
CA MET A 135 11.28 -3.70 -18.79
C MET A 135 12.21 -4.29 -19.87
N GLU A 136 13.31 -3.60 -20.17
CA GLU A 136 14.30 -4.02 -21.18
C GLU A 136 14.97 -5.35 -20.80
N GLN A 137 15.34 -5.53 -19.53
CA GLN A 137 15.94 -6.78 -19.02
C GLN A 137 14.96 -7.96 -19.08
N SER A 138 13.67 -7.70 -18.90
CA SER A 138 12.59 -8.69 -18.99
C SER A 138 12.16 -9.01 -20.43
N GLY A 139 12.76 -8.35 -21.43
CA GLY A 139 12.43 -8.52 -22.85
C GLY A 139 11.21 -7.74 -23.32
N GLU A 140 10.69 -6.82 -22.50
CA GLU A 140 9.48 -6.04 -22.76
C GLU A 140 9.78 -4.73 -23.52
N HIS A 141 10.53 -4.84 -24.62
CA HIS A 141 11.04 -3.69 -25.39
C HIS A 141 9.93 -2.80 -25.98
N GLU A 142 8.78 -3.37 -26.34
CA GLU A 142 7.65 -2.60 -26.87
C GLU A 142 6.94 -1.80 -25.77
N MET A 143 6.81 -2.41 -24.59
CA MET A 143 6.26 -1.75 -23.40
C MET A 143 7.18 -0.62 -22.93
N ALA A 144 8.49 -0.86 -22.87
CA ALA A 144 9.50 0.16 -22.56
C ALA A 144 9.43 1.33 -23.55
N ARG A 145 9.32 1.04 -24.86
CA ARG A 145 9.16 2.08 -25.88
C ARG A 145 7.88 2.87 -25.69
N LEU A 146 6.76 2.21 -25.38
CA LEU A 146 5.48 2.88 -25.16
C LEU A 146 5.58 3.86 -24.01
N PHE A 147 6.08 3.41 -22.84
CA PHE A 147 6.34 4.25 -21.67
C PHE A 147 7.18 5.49 -22.00
N GLN A 148 8.26 5.32 -22.78
CA GLN A 148 9.16 6.43 -23.13
C GLN A 148 8.59 7.41 -24.16
N THR A 149 7.68 6.98 -25.02
CA THR A 149 7.24 7.77 -26.19
C THR A 149 5.82 8.32 -26.06
N ASP A 150 4.97 7.63 -25.31
CA ASP A 150 3.56 7.96 -25.07
C ASP A 150 3.12 7.39 -23.72
N ASP A 151 3.58 8.05 -22.65
CA ASP A 151 3.27 7.69 -21.25
C ASP A 151 1.75 7.73 -20.97
N GLU A 152 1.03 8.68 -21.56
CA GLU A 152 -0.43 8.75 -21.45
C GLU A 152 -1.10 7.49 -22.02
N GLN A 153 -0.64 7.01 -23.18
CA GLN A 153 -1.14 5.76 -23.75
C GLN A 153 -0.71 4.54 -22.90
N PHE A 154 0.51 4.53 -22.36
CA PHE A 154 0.97 3.47 -21.46
C PHE A 154 0.03 3.33 -20.26
N GLU A 155 -0.22 4.43 -19.55
CA GLU A 155 -1.07 4.44 -18.37
C GLU A 155 -2.53 4.12 -18.72
N ALA A 156 -3.03 4.58 -19.87
CA ALA A 156 -4.38 4.23 -20.30
C ALA A 156 -4.57 2.72 -20.56
N VAL A 157 -3.58 2.06 -21.17
CA VAL A 157 -3.63 0.60 -21.42
C VAL A 157 -3.46 -0.18 -20.12
N ARG A 158 -2.51 0.24 -19.27
CA ARG A 158 -2.30 -0.34 -17.94
C ARG A 158 -3.56 -0.25 -17.09
N GLU A 159 -4.21 0.91 -17.08
CA GLU A 159 -5.45 1.16 -16.36
C GLU A 159 -6.61 0.30 -16.86
N ALA A 160 -6.80 0.20 -18.17
CA ALA A 160 -7.84 -0.67 -18.75
C ALA A 160 -7.66 -2.13 -18.32
N GLY A 161 -6.41 -2.61 -18.31
CA GLY A 161 -6.07 -3.93 -17.81
C GLY A 161 -6.29 -4.08 -16.30
N ARG A 162 -5.93 -3.08 -15.48
CA ARG A 162 -6.25 -3.08 -14.04
C ARG A 162 -7.75 -3.23 -13.82
N GLN A 163 -8.57 -2.51 -14.56
CA GLN A 163 -10.03 -2.57 -14.44
C GLN A 163 -10.60 -3.95 -14.80
N PHE A 164 -9.94 -4.73 -15.66
CA PHE A 164 -10.36 -6.10 -15.96
C PHE A 164 -10.31 -7.01 -14.72
N PHE A 165 -9.26 -6.88 -13.90
CA PHE A 165 -9.06 -7.68 -12.69
C PHE A 165 -9.80 -7.10 -11.47
N PHE A 166 -9.74 -5.79 -11.29
CA PHE A 166 -10.18 -5.12 -10.06
C PHE A 166 -11.49 -4.34 -10.20
N GLY A 167 -12.03 -4.22 -11.41
CA GLY A 167 -13.16 -3.35 -11.72
C GLY A 167 -12.77 -1.89 -11.94
N SER A 168 -13.69 -1.11 -12.49
CA SER A 168 -13.56 0.34 -12.55
C SER A 168 -13.78 0.91 -11.15
N GLN A 169 -12.86 1.73 -10.66
CA GLN A 169 -13.11 2.54 -9.47
C GLN A 169 -14.30 3.46 -9.78
N THR A 170 -15.38 3.26 -9.06
CA THR A 170 -16.56 4.11 -9.16
C THR A 170 -16.28 5.43 -8.43
N PRO A 171 -16.99 6.52 -8.78
CA PRO A 171 -16.94 7.74 -7.97
C PRO A 171 -17.28 7.50 -6.49
N GLU A 172 -18.05 6.46 -6.21
CA GLU A 172 -18.40 6.02 -4.87
C GLU A 172 -17.21 5.40 -4.14
N ASP A 173 -16.38 4.59 -4.81
CA ASP A 173 -15.14 4.04 -4.25
C ASP A 173 -14.14 5.15 -3.92
N ILE A 174 -13.98 6.13 -4.82
CA ILE A 174 -13.13 7.29 -4.58
C ILE A 174 -13.64 8.10 -3.37
N ALA A 175 -14.96 8.32 -3.31
CA ALA A 175 -15.57 9.02 -2.19
C ALA A 175 -15.39 8.25 -0.87
N ALA A 176 -15.45 6.92 -0.90
CA ALA A 176 -15.20 6.06 0.25
C ALA A 176 -13.75 6.17 0.74
N LEU A 177 -12.76 6.10 -0.15
CA LEU A 177 -11.34 6.28 0.22
C LEU A 177 -11.07 7.65 0.86
N VAL A 178 -11.65 8.71 0.28
CA VAL A 178 -11.54 10.06 0.87
C VAL A 178 -12.19 10.11 2.25
N TRP A 179 -13.33 9.43 2.43
CA TRP A 179 -14.03 9.35 3.71
C TRP A 179 -13.23 8.57 4.77
N ILE A 180 -12.68 7.40 4.42
CA ILE A 180 -11.81 6.61 5.33
C ILE A 180 -10.62 7.44 5.77
N ARG A 181 -9.93 8.13 4.85
CA ARG A 181 -8.79 8.98 5.20
C ARG A 181 -9.14 10.08 6.20
N ARG A 182 -10.36 10.63 6.16
CA ARG A 182 -10.83 11.57 7.19
C ARG A 182 -11.05 10.89 8.52
N LEU A 183 -11.61 9.68 8.54
CA LEU A 183 -11.78 8.91 9.78
C LEU A 183 -10.43 8.58 10.41
N VAL A 184 -9.47 8.08 9.62
CA VAL A 184 -8.10 7.80 10.08
C VAL A 184 -7.46 9.05 10.66
N ALA A 185 -7.58 10.20 9.98
CA ALA A 185 -7.07 11.48 10.48
C ALA A 185 -7.73 11.90 11.80
N ALA A 186 -9.06 11.78 11.92
CA ALA A 186 -9.78 12.10 13.14
C ALA A 186 -9.36 11.22 14.33
N VAL A 187 -9.10 9.93 14.08
CA VAL A 187 -8.58 9.01 15.10
C VAL A 187 -7.13 9.33 15.45
N ALA A 188 -6.29 9.64 14.45
CA ALA A 188 -4.91 10.03 14.68
C ALA A 188 -4.81 11.30 15.54
N ASP A 189 -5.70 12.27 15.36
CA ASP A 189 -5.81 13.47 16.18
C ASP A 189 -6.17 13.18 17.66
N CYS A 190 -6.65 11.97 17.96
CA CYS A 190 -6.94 11.50 19.33
C CYS A 190 -5.76 10.74 19.96
N ILE A 191 -4.66 10.54 19.25
CA ILE A 191 -3.51 9.75 19.70
C ILE A 191 -2.37 10.65 20.16
N ASP A 192 -1.84 10.36 21.34
CA ASP A 192 -0.59 10.94 21.85
C ASP A 192 0.48 9.84 21.90
N ALA A 193 1.49 9.94 21.05
CA ALA A 193 2.52 8.91 20.91
C ALA A 193 3.59 9.04 22.02
N ASP A 194 3.77 7.99 22.82
CA ASP A 194 4.80 7.93 23.88
C ASP A 194 6.20 7.69 23.30
N SER A 195 6.27 7.23 22.05
CA SER A 195 7.50 6.95 21.30
C SER A 195 7.38 7.40 19.86
N ALA A 196 8.48 7.37 19.11
CA ALA A 196 8.41 7.60 17.66
C ALA A 196 7.43 6.59 17.05
N MET A 197 6.46 7.09 16.27
CA MET A 197 5.41 6.32 15.64
C MET A 197 5.23 6.82 14.21
N GLY A 198 5.02 5.89 13.27
CA GLY A 198 4.68 6.19 11.89
C GLY A 198 3.21 6.59 11.75
N PRO A 199 2.70 6.76 10.51
CA PRO A 199 1.26 6.91 10.30
C PRO A 199 0.49 5.70 10.83
N LEU A 200 -0.81 5.85 11.08
CA LEU A 200 -1.66 4.70 11.39
C LEU A 200 -1.82 3.82 10.14
N GLY A 201 -1.66 2.51 10.33
CA GLY A 201 -2.08 1.51 9.36
C GLY A 201 -3.59 1.27 9.48
N TYR A 202 -4.22 0.85 8.39
CA TYR A 202 -5.64 0.54 8.40
C TYR A 202 -6.02 -0.58 7.42
N ARG A 203 -7.02 -1.36 7.80
CA ARG A 203 -7.68 -2.36 6.97
C ARG A 203 -9.17 -2.11 6.99
N TYR A 204 -9.85 -2.34 5.87
CA TYR A 204 -11.29 -2.14 5.82
C TYR A 204 -12.00 -3.09 4.86
N PHE A 205 -13.27 -3.32 5.12
CA PHE A 205 -14.21 -3.92 4.17
C PHE A 205 -15.63 -3.38 4.44
N ASP A 206 -16.48 -3.45 3.41
CA ASP A 206 -17.91 -3.17 3.56
C ASP A 206 -18.64 -4.47 3.88
N ASP A 207 -19.41 -4.46 4.98
CA ASP A 207 -20.38 -5.51 5.31
C ASP A 207 -21.80 -4.95 5.24
N HIS A 208 -22.43 -5.08 4.07
CA HIS A 208 -23.81 -4.68 3.83
C HIS A 208 -24.09 -3.20 4.17
N GLY A 209 -23.17 -2.30 3.85
CA GLY A 209 -23.27 -0.87 4.12
C GLY A 209 -22.72 -0.42 5.49
N CYS A 210 -22.28 -1.35 6.33
CA CYS A 210 -21.50 -1.07 7.53
C CYS A 210 -20.01 -1.17 7.20
N TRP A 211 -19.26 -0.11 7.46
CA TRP A 211 -17.81 -0.09 7.24
C TRP A 211 -17.10 -0.71 8.42
N MET A 212 -16.51 -1.88 8.20
CA MET A 212 -15.69 -2.59 9.18
C MET A 212 -14.24 -2.11 9.01
N ILE A 213 -13.70 -1.42 10.00
CA ILE A 213 -12.40 -0.75 9.89
C ILE A 213 -11.54 -1.09 11.10
N ASP A 214 -10.33 -1.57 10.83
CA ASP A 214 -9.28 -1.75 11.83
C ASP A 214 -8.21 -0.69 11.64
N LEU A 215 -7.88 0.02 12.71
CA LEU A 215 -6.78 0.99 12.79
C LEU A 215 -5.75 0.52 13.79
N TYR A 216 -4.48 0.68 13.46
CA TYR A 216 -3.38 0.23 14.31
C TYR A 216 -2.13 1.09 14.13
N PRO A 217 -1.27 1.19 15.16
CA PRO A 217 0.04 1.80 15.00
C PRO A 217 0.92 0.92 14.10
N THR A 218 1.55 1.49 13.07
CA THR A 218 2.52 0.74 12.26
C THR A 218 3.75 0.37 13.08
N PRO A 219 4.33 -0.84 12.90
CA PRO A 219 5.58 -1.21 13.54
C PRO A 219 6.73 -0.27 13.16
N VAL A 220 7.76 -0.20 14.01
CA VAL A 220 8.95 0.63 13.80
C VAL A 220 10.19 -0.25 13.75
N GLU A 221 10.96 -0.15 12.66
CA GLU A 221 12.26 -0.81 12.54
C GLU A 221 13.34 0.05 13.20
N LEU A 222 14.09 -0.51 14.14
CA LEU A 222 15.20 0.15 14.78
C LEU A 222 16.46 0.02 13.92
N ILE A 223 17.07 1.15 13.56
CA ILE A 223 18.28 1.19 12.75
C ILE A 223 19.49 1.67 13.57
N GLY A 224 20.57 0.88 13.51
CA GLY A 224 21.83 1.10 14.20
C GLY A 224 21.81 0.70 15.67
N GLY A 225 23.00 0.63 16.26
CA GLY A 225 23.18 0.30 17.67
C GLY A 225 23.12 -1.20 17.95
N ALA A 226 22.75 -1.58 19.19
CA ALA A 226 22.70 -2.98 19.61
C ALA A 226 21.40 -3.69 19.21
N ALA A 227 20.37 -2.93 18.83
CA ALA A 227 19.03 -3.39 18.46
C ALA A 227 18.73 -3.16 16.98
N ASP A 228 19.78 -3.07 16.14
CA ASP A 228 19.64 -2.87 14.70
C ASP A 228 18.85 -4.02 14.05
N GLY A 229 17.83 -3.68 13.26
CA GLY A 229 16.89 -4.60 12.62
C GLY A 229 15.76 -5.10 13.52
N GLU A 230 15.65 -4.65 14.77
CA GLU A 230 14.54 -5.02 15.65
C GLU A 230 13.27 -4.26 15.27
N ILE A 231 12.14 -4.98 15.16
CA ILE A 231 10.81 -4.39 14.91
C ILE A 231 10.08 -4.25 16.25
N VAL A 232 9.67 -3.03 16.57
CA VAL A 232 8.99 -2.73 17.84
C VAL A 232 7.63 -2.09 17.59
N ALA A 233 6.65 -2.39 18.45
CA ALA A 233 5.38 -1.69 18.46
C ALA A 233 5.54 -0.35 19.21
N PRO A 234 5.10 0.78 18.64
CA PRO A 234 5.18 2.07 19.33
C PRO A 234 4.15 2.15 20.46
N GLY A 235 4.52 2.82 21.55
CA GLY A 235 3.61 3.13 22.65
C GLY A 235 2.78 4.38 22.35
N PHE A 236 1.51 4.37 22.73
CA PHE A 236 0.63 5.53 22.60
C PHE A 236 -0.48 5.55 23.65
N ALA A 237 -1.01 6.75 23.89
CA ALA A 237 -2.25 6.99 24.61
C ALA A 237 -3.36 7.41 23.63
N LEU A 238 -4.59 7.04 23.94
CA LEU A 238 -5.78 7.38 23.15
C LEU A 238 -6.75 8.22 23.99
N ASP A 239 -7.07 9.42 23.53
CA ASP A 239 -8.09 10.28 24.14
C ASP A 239 -9.49 9.76 23.76
N LEU A 240 -10.08 8.99 24.68
CA LEU A 240 -11.40 8.40 24.49
C LEU A 240 -12.54 9.43 24.46
N ASP A 241 -12.36 10.60 25.09
CA ASP A 241 -13.39 11.64 25.11
C ASP A 241 -13.39 12.41 23.78
N GLN A 242 -12.20 12.72 23.25
CA GLN A 242 -12.04 13.29 21.91
C GLN A 242 -12.52 12.33 20.83
N LEU A 243 -12.16 11.04 20.95
CA LEU A 243 -12.60 10.01 20.03
C LEU A 243 -14.13 9.90 20.00
N GLN A 244 -14.78 9.86 21.17
CA GLN A 244 -16.24 9.83 21.23
C GLN A 244 -16.88 11.08 20.60
N SER A 245 -16.24 12.24 20.74
CA SER A 245 -16.73 13.51 20.20
C SER A 245 -16.56 13.64 18.67
N ALA A 246 -15.75 12.78 18.06
CA ALA A 246 -15.51 12.79 16.61
C ALA A 246 -16.64 12.14 15.80
N PHE A 247 -17.47 11.29 16.44
CA PHE A 247 -18.58 10.59 15.79
C PHE A 247 -19.86 11.42 15.82
N ASP A 248 -20.67 11.29 14.76
CA ASP A 248 -21.99 11.90 14.69
C ASP A 248 -22.96 11.25 15.69
N GLU A 249 -22.85 9.92 15.83
CA GLU A 249 -23.63 9.09 16.74
C GLU A 249 -22.78 7.89 17.21
N ILE A 250 -22.99 7.45 18.45
CA ILE A 250 -22.33 6.26 19.01
C ILE A 250 -23.40 5.34 19.58
N ASP A 251 -23.49 4.14 19.01
CA ASP A 251 -24.37 3.07 19.45
C ASP A 251 -23.69 2.20 20.51
N ALA A 252 -22.40 1.93 20.35
CA ALA A 252 -21.59 1.19 21.31
C ALA A 252 -20.16 1.72 21.39
N PHE A 253 -19.61 1.73 22.61
CA PHE A 253 -18.23 2.11 22.87
C PHE A 253 -17.66 1.17 23.93
N SER A 254 -16.63 0.41 23.58
CA SER A 254 -16.08 -0.60 24.47
C SER A 254 -14.57 -0.74 24.36
N TRP A 255 -13.97 -1.29 25.41
CA TRP A 255 -12.55 -1.63 25.45
C TRP A 255 -12.42 -3.12 25.76
N SER A 256 -11.62 -3.81 24.97
CA SER A 256 -11.20 -5.19 25.21
C SER A 256 -9.74 -5.22 25.63
N SER A 257 -9.46 -5.76 26.83
CA SER A 257 -8.10 -5.83 27.37
C SER A 257 -7.32 -7.07 26.92
N LEU A 258 -8.01 -8.13 26.47
CA LEU A 258 -7.43 -9.39 26.00
C LEU A 258 -8.30 -9.94 24.86
N GLY A 259 -7.72 -10.07 23.67
CA GLY A 259 -8.31 -10.80 22.57
C GLY A 259 -8.32 -12.30 22.88
N PHE A 260 -9.44 -12.81 23.39
CA PHE A 260 -9.72 -14.24 23.36
C PHE A 260 -11.11 -14.43 22.74
N PRO A 261 -11.27 -15.29 21.72
CA PRO A 261 -10.33 -16.29 21.19
C PRO A 261 -9.46 -15.81 20.01
N HIS A 262 -9.40 -14.50 19.73
CA HIS A 262 -8.69 -13.95 18.55
C HIS A 262 -7.51 -13.09 18.99
N ASP A 263 -6.32 -13.42 18.48
CA ASP A 263 -4.98 -12.99 18.93
C ASP A 263 -4.65 -11.49 18.68
N GLU A 264 -5.65 -10.66 18.36
CA GLU A 264 -5.49 -9.25 17.96
C GLU A 264 -5.17 -8.28 19.12
N GLY A 265 -4.89 -8.81 20.31
CA GLY A 265 -4.48 -8.00 21.47
C GLY A 265 -5.54 -7.03 22.01
N PRO A 266 -5.12 -6.05 22.84
CA PRO A 266 -5.99 -5.02 23.39
C PRO A 266 -6.51 -4.07 22.30
N ARG A 267 -7.78 -3.64 22.42
CA ARG A 267 -8.39 -2.73 21.43
C ARG A 267 -9.56 -1.93 21.99
N VAL A 268 -9.78 -0.76 21.41
CA VAL A 268 -11.02 0.02 21.59
C VAL A 268 -11.94 -0.24 20.40
N ILE A 269 -13.24 -0.38 20.66
CA ILE A 269 -14.25 -0.65 19.65
C ILE A 269 -15.30 0.46 19.71
N VAL A 270 -15.62 1.02 18.55
CA VAL A 270 -16.68 2.02 18.37
C VAL A 270 -17.65 1.50 17.31
N GLU A 271 -18.92 1.42 17.67
CA GLU A 271 -20.02 1.21 16.73
C GLU A 271 -20.85 2.50 16.68
N GLY A 272 -21.08 3.04 15.49
CA GLY A 272 -21.84 4.28 15.35
C GLY A 272 -21.74 4.88 13.95
N VAL A 273 -21.93 6.21 13.87
CA VAL A 273 -21.98 6.95 12.61
C VAL A 273 -20.85 7.97 12.55
N TYR A 274 -20.10 7.98 11.44
CA TYR A 274 -19.07 8.98 11.15
C TYR A 274 -19.25 9.58 9.76
N ASP A 275 -19.41 10.91 9.69
CA ASP A 275 -19.67 11.68 8.45
C ASP A 275 -20.81 11.05 7.63
N GLY A 276 -21.89 10.67 8.34
CA GLY A 276 -23.11 10.10 7.79
C GLY A 276 -23.04 8.64 7.32
N ARG A 277 -22.02 7.86 7.70
CA ARG A 277 -21.90 6.43 7.39
C ARG A 277 -21.83 5.57 8.64
N ASP A 278 -22.43 4.38 8.58
CA ASP A 278 -22.36 3.38 9.64
C ASP A 278 -20.95 2.76 9.68
N VAL A 279 -20.35 2.71 10.86
CA VAL A 279 -18.99 2.25 11.09
C VAL A 279 -18.93 1.31 12.28
N PHE A 280 -18.21 0.21 12.09
CA PHE A 280 -17.63 -0.60 13.15
C PHE A 280 -16.12 -0.39 13.12
N LEU A 281 -15.61 0.39 14.07
CA LEU A 281 -14.20 0.74 14.16
C LEU A 281 -13.53 -0.05 15.28
N GLN A 282 -12.40 -0.69 14.99
CA GLN A 282 -11.48 -1.22 15.98
C GLN A 282 -10.17 -0.44 15.95
N ILE A 283 -9.74 0.06 17.11
CA ILE A 283 -8.42 0.67 17.28
C ILE A 283 -7.58 -0.33 18.07
N LEU A 284 -6.68 -1.01 17.39
CA LEU A 284 -5.83 -2.05 17.95
C LEU A 284 -4.59 -1.44 18.61
N ALA A 285 -4.15 -2.05 19.71
CA ALA A 285 -2.90 -1.68 20.35
C ALA A 285 -1.66 -2.14 19.58
N TYR A 286 -1.81 -3.16 18.72
CA TYR A 286 -0.74 -3.75 17.92
C TYR A 286 -1.19 -3.90 16.47
N ALA A 287 -0.25 -3.76 15.55
CA ALA A 287 -0.47 -4.11 14.16
C ALA A 287 -0.70 -5.63 14.00
N PRO A 288 -1.42 -6.06 12.96
CA PRO A 288 -1.48 -7.46 12.55
C PRO A 288 -0.07 -8.05 12.31
N GLU A 289 0.07 -9.38 12.46
CA GLU A 289 1.38 -10.05 12.38
C GLU A 289 2.07 -9.93 11.01
N ASP A 290 1.29 -9.73 9.95
CA ASP A 290 1.75 -9.59 8.56
C ASP A 290 2.10 -8.15 8.18
N GLU A 291 2.01 -7.19 9.11
CA GLU A 291 2.29 -5.79 8.84
C GLU A 291 3.80 -5.47 8.83
N GLU A 292 4.27 -4.84 7.75
CA GLU A 292 5.63 -4.34 7.63
C GLU A 292 5.86 -3.05 8.44
N PRO A 293 7.11 -2.70 8.81
CA PRO A 293 7.40 -1.45 9.50
C PRO A 293 7.04 -0.21 8.68
N GLY A 294 6.21 0.66 9.25
CA GLY A 294 5.81 1.93 8.63
C GLY A 294 6.85 3.06 8.80
N MET A 295 7.90 2.83 9.59
CA MET A 295 8.96 3.80 9.83
C MET A 295 10.27 3.13 10.28
N LYS A 296 11.39 3.76 9.94
CA LYS A 296 12.72 3.39 10.43
C LYS A 296 13.25 4.41 11.43
N LEU A 297 13.55 3.99 12.67
CA LEU A 297 14.06 4.84 13.74
C LEU A 297 15.55 4.61 13.97
N ASN A 298 16.38 5.63 13.67
CA ASN A 298 17.81 5.56 13.99
C ASN A 298 18.06 5.71 15.50
N THR A 299 18.52 4.64 16.16
CA THR A 299 18.79 4.63 17.61
C THR A 299 20.13 5.28 17.98
N ILE A 300 20.97 5.58 16.99
CA ILE A 300 22.25 6.26 17.15
C ILE A 300 22.02 7.78 17.05
N ARG A 301 21.30 8.40 17.99
CA ARG A 301 21.34 9.87 18.10
C ARG A 301 22.62 10.32 18.81
N ARG A 302 23.41 11.13 18.08
CA ARG A 302 24.52 11.95 18.59
C ARG A 302 23.99 12.93 19.64
N ASN A 303 24.53 12.84 20.85
CA ASN A 303 24.42 13.92 21.84
C ASN A 303 24.83 15.25 21.20
N SER A 304 23.89 16.19 21.11
CA SER A 304 24.17 17.63 20.94
C SER A 304 24.03 18.30 22.30
#